data_AF-A0A6A4LVL4-F1
#
_entry.id   AF-A0A6A4LVL4-F1
#
_cell.length_a   1.000
_cell.length_b   1.000
_cell.length_c   1.000
_cell.angle_alpha   90.00
_cell.angle_beta   90.00
_cell.angle_gamma   90.00
#
_symmetry.space_group_name_H-M   'P 1'
#
loop_
_entity.id
_entity.type
_entity.pdbx_description
1 polymer ?
#
loop_
_entity_poly.entity_id
_entity_poly.type
_entity_poly.pdbx_seq_one_letter_code
_entity_poly.pdbx_strand_id
1 'polypeptide(L)'
;NRVFLSKEFLKTVEKNILSQRPSQRVDAAMVNAQCDFALLMSDHSVFPYGNLQGNFCISVEIKVLSLDHIVISEISEYNPLDLFSGSKDRMHKAIKALFVTPQNNFRVFLNGSLILGGLGGGADSTSCMIGEAFENVLNGVIQADGGQRTSNFLHLVTEAISRSGLLDRLLEVQKLDNIDIEGAIHAYYNLVCQPCIACRDLGGEKLSARYAYLHSMSSDESLKIVRDYLIAATAKDLSLMISFRTREDRDVESPYNGVFLDSTNQRFEYKESFIDLDMKPLKKMELYYERDQQIVNCYSQM
;
A
#
# COMPACT_ATOMS: atom_id res chain seq x y z
N ASN A 1 7.36 16.98 12.49
CA ASN A 1 6.02 16.95 13.12
C ASN A 1 5.92 15.90 14.22
N ARG A 2 6.73 16.01 15.28
CA ARG A 2 6.64 15.15 16.46
C ARG A 2 5.92 15.93 17.54
N VAL A 3 4.86 15.37 18.10
CA VAL A 3 4.07 16.00 19.18
C VAL A 3 4.28 15.23 20.47
N PHE A 4 4.44 15.96 21.57
CA PHE A 4 4.56 15.37 22.89
C PHE A 4 3.18 14.96 23.40
N LEU A 5 3.08 13.78 24.00
CA LEU A 5 1.82 13.23 24.51
C LEU A 5 2.02 12.74 25.95
N SER A 6 0.98 12.88 26.78
CA SER A 6 0.99 12.27 28.11
C SER A 6 0.65 10.78 28.04
N LYS A 7 1.13 10.03 29.03
CA LYS A 7 0.76 8.63 29.22
C LYS A 7 -0.76 8.45 29.40
N GLU A 8 -1.41 9.38 30.09
CA GLU A 8 -2.86 9.41 30.30
C GLU A 8 -3.63 9.60 29.00
N PHE A 9 -3.10 10.45 28.10
CA PHE A 9 -3.67 10.62 26.77
C PHE A 9 -3.61 9.32 25.97
N LEU A 10 -2.44 8.67 25.91
CA LEU A 10 -2.27 7.41 25.16
C LEU A 10 -3.14 6.27 25.70
N LYS A 11 -3.29 6.15 27.02
CA LYS A 11 -4.21 5.19 27.64
C LYS A 11 -5.67 5.47 27.28
N THR A 12 -6.06 6.74 27.23
CA THR A 12 -7.40 7.16 26.83
C THR A 12 -7.65 6.83 25.36
N VAL A 13 -6.67 7.08 24.49
CA VAL A 13 -6.75 6.73 23.06
C VAL A 13 -6.96 5.23 22.89
N GLU A 14 -6.14 4.38 23.52
CA GLU A 14 -6.29 2.91 23.45
C GLU A 14 -7.72 2.51 23.82
N LYS A 15 -8.22 3.00 24.96
CA LYS A 15 -9.58 2.69 25.42
C LYS A 15 -10.66 3.11 24.41
N ASN A 16 -10.50 4.27 23.77
CA ASN A 16 -11.51 4.82 22.86
C ASN A 16 -11.57 4.09 21.51
N ILE A 17 -10.46 3.48 21.08
CA ILE A 17 -10.39 2.78 19.78
C ILE A 17 -10.67 1.28 19.88
N LEU A 18 -10.68 0.69 21.10
CA LEU A 18 -10.86 -0.76 21.29
C LEU A 18 -12.10 -1.32 20.58
N SER A 19 -13.24 -0.63 20.65
CA SER A 19 -14.49 -1.07 19.99
C SER A 19 -14.52 -0.83 18.49
N GLN A 20 -13.57 -0.07 17.95
CA GLN A 20 -13.48 0.29 16.53
C GLN A 20 -12.49 -0.59 15.78
N ARG A 21 -11.58 -1.26 16.49
CA ARG A 21 -10.55 -2.13 15.91
C ARG A 21 -11.15 -3.50 15.57
N PRO A 22 -10.79 -4.11 14.43
CA PRO A 22 -11.10 -5.52 14.18
C PRO A 22 -10.51 -6.41 15.26
N SER A 23 -11.22 -7.48 15.61
CA SER A 23 -10.80 -8.45 16.63
C SER A 23 -9.36 -8.94 16.43
N GLN A 24 -9.01 -9.32 15.20
CA GLN A 24 -7.65 -9.76 14.84
C GLN A 24 -6.56 -8.72 15.15
N ARG A 25 -6.89 -7.42 15.09
CA ARG A 25 -5.93 -6.34 15.39
C ARG A 25 -5.85 -6.05 16.87
N VAL A 26 -6.95 -6.20 17.62
CA VAL A 26 -6.97 -6.01 19.08
C VAL A 26 -5.98 -6.97 19.74
N ASP A 27 -5.95 -8.23 19.31
CA ASP A 27 -5.06 -9.25 19.88
C ASP A 27 -3.60 -9.09 19.43
N ALA A 28 -3.37 -8.51 18.25
CA ALA A 28 -2.03 -8.42 17.65
C ALA A 28 -1.14 -7.31 18.23
N ALA A 29 -1.70 -6.18 18.66
CA ALA A 29 -0.93 -5.05 19.15
C ALA A 29 -1.78 -4.06 19.98
N MET A 30 -1.12 -3.20 20.77
CA MET A 30 -1.75 -2.12 21.53
C MET A 30 -1.00 -0.80 21.31
N VAL A 31 -1.64 0.33 21.57
CA VAL A 31 -0.96 1.63 21.65
C VAL A 31 0.14 1.56 22.70
N ASN A 32 1.36 1.95 22.32
CA ASN A 32 2.50 1.98 23.24
C ASN A 32 2.40 3.18 24.20
N ALA A 33 1.77 2.98 25.34
CA ALA A 33 1.63 4.00 26.40
C ALA A 33 2.93 4.36 27.14
N GLN A 34 4.08 3.76 26.76
CA GLN A 34 5.40 4.17 27.24
C GLN A 34 6.09 5.17 26.30
N CYS A 35 5.49 5.46 25.14
CA CYS A 35 6.01 6.47 24.22
C CYS A 35 5.57 7.87 24.67
N ASP A 36 6.46 8.85 24.61
CA ASP A 36 6.15 10.24 24.98
C ASP A 36 5.80 11.11 23.76
N PHE A 37 5.64 10.48 22.60
CA PHE A 37 5.48 11.18 21.34
C PHE A 37 4.65 10.43 20.31
N ALA A 38 4.03 11.20 19.41
CA ALA A 38 3.44 10.69 18.18
C ALA A 38 3.83 11.57 16.99
N LEU A 39 3.54 11.09 15.79
CA LEU A 39 3.76 11.80 14.55
C LEU A 39 2.43 12.45 14.12
N LEU A 40 2.44 13.77 13.94
CA LEU A 40 1.31 14.49 13.39
C LEU A 40 1.48 14.61 11.87
N MET A 41 0.55 14.04 11.13
CA MET A 41 0.55 14.06 9.66
C MET A 41 -0.72 14.69 9.11
N SER A 42 -0.63 15.22 7.91
CA SER A 42 -1.79 15.70 7.16
C SER A 42 -2.72 14.53 6.87
N ASP A 43 -4.02 14.77 6.96
CA ASP A 43 -5.00 13.79 6.52
C ASP A 43 -5.03 13.75 4.98
N HIS A 44 -4.54 12.66 4.41
CA HIS A 44 -4.49 12.44 2.97
C HIS A 44 -5.80 11.90 2.41
N SER A 45 -6.82 11.64 3.25
CA SER A 45 -8.16 11.26 2.79
C SER A 45 -9.04 12.47 2.46
N VAL A 46 -8.60 13.69 2.80
CA VAL A 46 -9.31 14.96 2.58
C VAL A 46 -8.46 15.97 1.83
N PHE A 47 -9.07 16.82 1.00
CA PHE A 47 -8.39 17.99 0.46
C PHE A 47 -8.32 19.12 1.51
N PRO A 48 -7.19 19.84 1.64
CA PRO A 48 -7.12 20.99 2.52
C PRO A 48 -8.17 22.03 2.11
N TYR A 49 -8.95 22.49 3.09
CA TYR A 49 -10.02 23.47 2.90
C TYR A 49 -9.45 24.78 2.34
N GLY A 50 -9.69 25.03 1.06
CA GLY A 50 -9.73 26.39 0.53
C GLY A 50 -11.18 26.67 0.17
N ASN A 51 -11.89 27.45 0.99
CA ASN A 51 -13.19 28.14 0.77
C ASN A 51 -14.28 27.55 -0.16
N LEU A 52 -14.24 26.27 -0.53
CA LEU A 52 -15.19 25.65 -1.44
C LEU A 52 -16.18 24.82 -0.62
N GLN A 53 -17.14 25.54 -0.03
CA GLN A 53 -18.34 24.96 0.58
C GLN A 53 -19.07 24.15 -0.49
N GLY A 54 -19.11 22.81 -0.36
CA GLY A 54 -19.94 21.93 -1.18
C GLY A 54 -19.24 20.87 -2.03
N ASN A 55 -17.91 20.91 -2.19
CA ASN A 55 -17.22 19.93 -3.04
C ASN A 55 -16.89 18.64 -2.28
N PHE A 56 -17.34 17.50 -2.81
CA PHE A 56 -16.98 16.18 -2.31
C PHE A 56 -15.49 15.92 -2.53
N CYS A 57 -14.83 15.37 -1.51
CA CYS A 57 -13.49 14.81 -1.60
C CYS A 57 -13.59 13.29 -1.58
N ILE A 58 -13.19 12.63 -2.67
CA ILE A 58 -13.08 11.18 -2.71
C ILE A 58 -11.61 10.78 -2.76
N SER A 59 -11.17 9.87 -1.90
CA SER A 59 -9.78 9.42 -1.86
C SER A 59 -9.70 7.92 -1.99
N VAL A 60 -8.63 7.45 -2.62
CA VAL A 60 -8.31 6.03 -2.77
C VAL A 60 -6.99 5.77 -2.10
N GLU A 61 -6.91 4.70 -1.32
CA GLU A 61 -5.67 4.13 -0.82
C GLU A 61 -5.41 2.81 -1.55
N ILE A 62 -4.21 2.67 -2.12
CA ILE A 62 -3.76 1.48 -2.84
C ILE A 62 -2.48 0.97 -2.20
N LYS A 63 -2.55 -0.22 -1.60
CA LYS A 63 -1.36 -0.98 -1.22
C LYS A 63 -0.92 -1.83 -2.41
N VAL A 64 0.08 -1.37 -3.13
CA VAL A 64 0.47 -1.93 -4.45
C VAL A 64 1.01 -3.36 -4.37
N LEU A 65 1.58 -3.72 -3.24
CA LEU A 65 2.09 -5.04 -2.87
C LEU A 65 1.85 -5.23 -1.36
N SER A 66 1.87 -6.46 -0.86
CA SER A 66 1.75 -6.73 0.57
C SER A 66 2.79 -7.75 1.00
N LEU A 67 3.54 -7.44 2.06
CA LEU A 67 4.42 -8.41 2.74
C LEU A 67 3.76 -9.04 3.97
N ASP A 68 2.52 -8.64 4.25
CA ASP A 68 1.73 -9.12 5.39
C ASP A 68 0.85 -10.30 4.99
N HIS A 69 0.82 -11.32 5.85
CA HIS A 69 -0.23 -12.33 5.81
C HIS A 69 -1.54 -11.69 6.30
N ILE A 70 -2.54 -11.75 5.43
CA ILE A 70 -3.93 -11.54 5.81
C ILE A 70 -4.68 -12.85 5.59
N VAL A 71 -5.72 -13.08 6.40
CA VAL A 71 -6.68 -14.13 6.10
C VAL A 71 -7.50 -13.65 4.92
N ILE A 72 -7.40 -14.34 3.80
CA ILE A 72 -8.18 -14.07 2.59
C ILE A 72 -9.31 -15.09 2.47
N SER A 73 -10.49 -14.63 2.05
CA SER A 73 -11.64 -15.49 1.75
C SER A 73 -11.54 -16.11 0.34
N GLU A 74 -10.85 -15.43 -0.58
CA GLU A 74 -10.65 -15.85 -1.96
C GLU A 74 -9.32 -15.30 -2.52
N ILE A 75 -8.82 -15.91 -3.61
CA ILE A 75 -7.63 -15.43 -4.33
C ILE A 75 -8.00 -14.13 -5.05
N SER A 76 -7.21 -13.08 -4.85
CA SER A 76 -7.44 -11.80 -5.52
C SER A 76 -7.20 -11.91 -7.03
N GLU A 77 -8.06 -11.25 -7.81
CA GLU A 77 -7.84 -11.06 -9.25
C GLU A 77 -6.76 -10.01 -9.55
N TYR A 78 -6.32 -9.25 -8.54
CA TYR A 78 -5.36 -8.18 -8.70
C TYR A 78 -3.98 -8.73 -9.07
N ASN A 79 -3.45 -8.22 -10.19
CA ASN A 79 -2.08 -8.50 -10.62
C ASN A 79 -1.24 -7.20 -10.55
N PRO A 80 -0.24 -7.12 -9.65
CA PRO A 80 0.67 -5.98 -9.59
C PRO A 80 1.38 -5.68 -10.92
N LEU A 81 1.70 -6.71 -11.71
CA LEU A 81 2.34 -6.52 -13.02
C LEU A 81 1.44 -5.79 -14.03
N ASP A 82 0.12 -5.88 -13.87
CA ASP A 82 -0.83 -5.12 -14.67
C ASP A 82 -0.84 -3.63 -14.25
N LEU A 83 -0.74 -3.35 -12.94
CA LEU A 83 -0.68 -1.98 -12.40
C LEU A 83 0.64 -1.25 -12.74
N PHE A 84 1.77 -1.95 -12.69
CA PHE A 84 3.10 -1.39 -13.03
C PHE A 84 3.46 -1.49 -14.52
N SER A 85 2.50 -1.85 -15.38
CA SER A 85 2.77 -2.15 -16.79
C SER A 85 3.07 -0.93 -17.67
N GLY A 86 2.69 0.28 -17.23
CA GLY A 86 2.64 1.48 -18.07
C GLY A 86 1.54 1.47 -19.15
N SER A 87 0.78 0.37 -19.28
CA SER A 87 -0.34 0.26 -20.22
C SER A 87 -1.65 0.64 -19.52
N LYS A 88 -2.31 1.70 -19.99
CA LYS A 88 -3.57 2.18 -19.41
C LYS A 88 -4.64 1.08 -19.30
N ASP A 89 -4.76 0.20 -20.30
CA ASP A 89 -5.74 -0.89 -20.28
C ASP A 89 -5.45 -1.92 -19.19
N ARG A 90 -4.17 -2.32 -19.04
CA ARG A 90 -3.75 -3.25 -17.98
C ARG A 90 -3.87 -2.61 -16.61
N MET A 91 -3.49 -1.34 -16.47
CA MET A 91 -3.68 -0.58 -15.23
C MET A 91 -5.16 -0.53 -14.85
N HIS A 92 -6.04 -0.24 -15.81
CA HIS A 92 -7.48 -0.21 -15.58
C HIS A 92 -8.02 -1.58 -15.14
N LYS A 93 -7.54 -2.67 -15.75
CA LYS A 93 -7.85 -4.04 -15.34
C LYS A 93 -7.41 -4.29 -13.88
N ALA A 94 -6.21 -3.85 -13.50
CA ALA A 94 -5.73 -3.98 -12.13
C ALA A 94 -6.57 -3.19 -11.12
N ILE A 95 -6.98 -1.96 -11.46
CA ILE A 95 -7.86 -1.13 -10.63
C ILE A 95 -9.26 -1.75 -10.50
N LYS A 96 -9.80 -2.34 -11.57
CA LYS A 96 -11.05 -3.13 -11.51
C LYS A 96 -10.92 -4.34 -10.59
N ALA A 97 -9.83 -5.09 -10.71
CA ALA A 97 -9.59 -6.25 -9.86
C ALA A 97 -9.45 -5.89 -8.37
N LEU A 98 -8.77 -4.77 -8.07
CA LEU A 98 -8.71 -4.17 -6.73
C LEU A 98 -10.08 -3.76 -6.21
N PHE A 99 -10.97 -3.25 -7.07
CA PHE A 99 -12.34 -2.95 -6.67
C PHE A 99 -13.16 -4.22 -6.38
N VAL A 100 -13.02 -5.27 -7.19
CA VAL A 100 -13.76 -6.53 -7.03
C VAL A 100 -13.28 -7.31 -5.80
N THR A 101 -11.97 -7.38 -5.58
CA THR A 101 -11.34 -8.06 -4.43
C THR A 101 -10.44 -7.10 -3.66
N PRO A 102 -10.99 -6.17 -2.86
CA PRO A 102 -10.21 -5.13 -2.20
C PRO A 102 -9.17 -5.65 -1.22
N GLN A 103 -9.49 -6.73 -0.50
CA GLN A 103 -8.65 -7.31 0.55
C GLN A 103 -8.06 -6.20 1.46
N ASN A 104 -6.75 -6.15 1.67
CA ASN A 104 -6.09 -5.02 2.33
C ASN A 104 -5.41 -4.07 1.34
N ASN A 105 -5.62 -4.25 0.03
CA ASN A 105 -4.95 -3.55 -1.05
C ASN A 105 -5.71 -2.32 -1.55
N PHE A 106 -7.02 -2.24 -1.34
CA PHE A 106 -7.83 -1.14 -1.86
C PHE A 106 -8.82 -0.61 -0.84
N ARG A 107 -8.81 0.71 -0.63
CA ARG A 107 -9.81 1.42 0.18
C ARG A 107 -10.25 2.69 -0.51
N VAL A 108 -11.51 3.06 -0.30
CA VAL A 108 -12.06 4.32 -0.79
C VAL A 108 -12.69 5.09 0.36
N PHE A 109 -12.41 6.38 0.43
CA PHE A 109 -12.88 7.30 1.45
C PHE A 109 -13.67 8.44 0.80
N LEU A 110 -14.81 8.80 1.38
CA LEU A 110 -15.56 10.01 1.02
C LEU A 110 -15.52 10.98 2.20
N ASN A 111 -14.95 12.16 1.99
CA ASN A 111 -14.75 13.18 3.03
C ASN A 111 -14.09 12.61 4.30
N GLY A 112 -13.10 11.73 4.10
CA GLY A 112 -12.35 11.04 5.15
C GLY A 112 -13.07 9.87 5.81
N SER A 113 -14.31 9.57 5.44
CA SER A 113 -15.04 8.40 5.93
C SER A 113 -14.90 7.23 4.96
N LEU A 114 -14.54 6.04 5.46
CA LEU A 114 -14.39 4.83 4.63
C LEU A 114 -15.74 4.41 4.03
N ILE A 115 -15.78 4.20 2.71
CA ILE A 115 -16.96 3.76 1.96
C ILE A 115 -16.77 2.43 1.20
N LEU A 116 -15.52 1.97 1.03
CA LEU A 116 -15.18 0.68 0.44
C LEU A 116 -13.86 0.15 1.04
N GLY A 117 -13.78 -1.16 1.28
CA GLY A 117 -12.60 -1.83 1.84
C GLY A 117 -12.70 -2.11 3.35
N GLY A 118 -11.60 -2.60 3.95
CA GLY A 118 -11.58 -3.05 5.35
C GLY A 118 -10.93 -2.05 6.32
N LEU A 119 -11.53 -1.84 7.49
CA LEU A 119 -10.98 -1.04 8.60
C LEU A 119 -9.80 -1.77 9.26
N GLY A 120 -8.61 -1.72 8.67
CA GLY A 120 -7.41 -2.33 9.25
C GLY A 120 -7.32 -3.86 9.17
N GLY A 121 -8.28 -4.54 8.53
CA GLY A 121 -8.24 -5.96 8.16
C GLY A 121 -8.30 -6.16 6.63
N GLY A 122 -8.32 -7.42 6.19
CA GLY A 122 -8.75 -7.73 4.81
C GLY A 122 -10.26 -7.49 4.66
N ALA A 123 -10.68 -6.91 3.54
CA ALA A 123 -12.07 -6.81 3.15
C ALA A 123 -12.50 -8.04 2.34
N ASP A 124 -13.77 -8.42 2.46
CA ASP A 124 -14.39 -9.40 1.55
C ASP A 124 -14.50 -8.83 0.13
N SER A 125 -14.79 -9.72 -0.83
CA SER A 125 -15.09 -9.30 -2.20
C SER A 125 -16.31 -8.39 -2.26
N THR A 126 -16.32 -7.51 -3.26
CA THR A 126 -17.39 -6.55 -3.48
C THR A 126 -18.63 -7.26 -4.01
N SER A 127 -19.50 -7.68 -3.09
CA SER A 127 -20.81 -8.24 -3.41
C SER A 127 -21.70 -7.22 -4.14
N CYS A 128 -22.77 -7.70 -4.78
CA CYS A 128 -23.74 -6.84 -5.47
C CYS A 128 -24.26 -5.71 -4.57
N MET A 129 -24.58 -6.00 -3.30
CA MET A 129 -25.08 -5.01 -2.35
C MET A 129 -24.04 -3.92 -2.02
N ILE A 130 -22.77 -4.31 -1.87
CA ILE A 130 -21.67 -3.36 -1.62
C ILE A 130 -21.45 -2.50 -2.87
N GLY A 131 -21.47 -3.11 -4.06
CA GLY A 131 -21.34 -2.41 -5.33
C GLY A 131 -22.46 -1.40 -5.57
N GLU A 132 -23.72 -1.77 -5.30
CA GLU A 132 -24.87 -0.86 -5.41
C GLU A 132 -24.79 0.30 -4.39
N ALA A 133 -24.41 0.01 -3.14
CA ALA A 133 -24.21 1.05 -2.14
C ALA A 133 -23.12 2.04 -2.56
N PHE A 134 -21.99 1.54 -3.07
CA PHE A 134 -20.90 2.35 -3.58
C PHE A 134 -21.33 3.20 -4.78
N GLU A 135 -22.01 2.61 -5.77
CA GLU A 135 -22.55 3.29 -6.95
C GLU A 135 -23.48 4.47 -6.59
N ASN A 136 -24.30 4.29 -5.54
CA ASN A 136 -25.22 5.32 -5.05
C ASN A 136 -24.48 6.46 -4.36
N VAL A 137 -23.45 6.15 -3.55
CA VAL A 137 -22.62 7.15 -2.87
C VAL A 137 -21.87 8.03 -3.87
N LEU A 138 -21.50 7.50 -5.03
CA LEU A 138 -20.81 8.26 -6.09
C LEU A 138 -21.69 9.30 -6.81
N ASN A 139 -23.00 9.35 -6.57
CA ASN A 139 -23.92 10.27 -7.28
C ASN A 139 -23.53 11.75 -7.17
N GLY A 140 -22.95 12.16 -6.03
CA GLY A 140 -22.48 13.54 -5.84
C GLY A 140 -21.09 13.84 -6.43
N VAL A 141 -20.36 12.80 -6.85
CA VAL A 141 -18.96 12.89 -7.29
C VAL A 141 -18.86 12.73 -8.80
N ILE A 142 -19.54 11.74 -9.36
CA ILE A 142 -19.52 11.38 -10.77
C ILE A 142 -20.88 11.70 -11.40
N GLN A 143 -20.89 12.66 -12.32
CA GLN A 143 -22.07 13.09 -13.08
C GLN A 143 -22.34 12.11 -14.24
N ALA A 144 -22.75 10.90 -13.89
CA ALA A 144 -23.16 9.86 -14.83
C ALA A 144 -24.47 9.20 -14.38
N ASP A 145 -25.16 8.58 -15.33
CA ASP A 145 -26.37 7.79 -15.07
C ASP A 145 -26.11 6.63 -14.11
N GLY A 146 -27.17 6.17 -13.46
CA GLY A 146 -27.09 5.02 -12.55
C GLY A 146 -26.54 3.77 -13.25
N GLY A 147 -25.57 3.12 -12.62
CA GLY A 147 -24.87 1.94 -13.16
C GLY A 147 -23.59 2.27 -13.91
N GLN A 148 -23.27 3.56 -14.12
CA GLN A 148 -22.07 3.99 -14.84
C GLN A 148 -21.05 4.68 -13.94
N ARG A 149 -21.40 5.09 -12.72
CA ARG A 149 -20.54 5.94 -11.87
C ARG A 149 -19.30 5.22 -11.39
N THR A 150 -19.44 3.96 -10.99
CA THR A 150 -18.33 3.10 -10.54
C THR A 150 -17.31 2.92 -11.65
N SER A 151 -17.74 2.55 -12.87
CA SER A 151 -16.83 2.38 -14.01
C SER A 151 -16.07 3.68 -14.31
N ASN A 152 -16.78 4.81 -14.33
CA ASN A 152 -16.20 6.14 -14.52
C ASN A 152 -15.21 6.53 -13.42
N PHE A 153 -15.52 6.21 -12.16
CA PHE A 153 -14.62 6.43 -11.03
C PHE A 153 -13.33 5.58 -11.15
N LEU A 154 -13.44 4.31 -11.52
CA LEU A 154 -12.26 3.46 -11.72
C LEU A 154 -11.40 3.94 -12.89
N HIS A 155 -12.02 4.47 -13.96
CA HIS A 155 -11.30 5.16 -15.04
C HIS A 155 -10.59 6.42 -14.56
N LEU A 156 -11.23 7.25 -13.72
CA LEU A 156 -10.62 8.44 -13.12
C LEU A 156 -9.37 8.08 -12.32
N VAL A 157 -9.44 7.04 -11.48
CA VAL A 157 -8.29 6.55 -10.70
C VAL A 157 -7.17 6.08 -11.64
N THR A 158 -7.51 5.33 -12.69
CA THR A 158 -6.54 4.86 -13.68
C THR A 158 -5.81 6.02 -14.36
N GLU A 159 -6.56 7.04 -14.80
CA GLU A 159 -5.98 8.19 -15.51
C GLU A 159 -5.07 9.01 -14.59
N ALA A 160 -5.43 9.19 -13.33
CA ALA A 160 -4.60 9.89 -12.35
C ALA A 160 -3.27 9.20 -12.10
N ILE A 161 -3.30 7.88 -11.87
CA ILE A 161 -2.09 7.06 -11.66
C ILE A 161 -1.21 7.07 -12.92
N SER A 162 -1.81 6.93 -14.10
CA SER A 162 -1.06 6.94 -15.36
C SER A 162 -0.38 8.28 -15.62
N ARG A 163 -0.99 9.39 -15.21
CA ARG A 163 -0.44 10.74 -15.40
C ARG A 163 0.65 11.11 -14.42
N SER A 164 0.66 10.54 -13.21
CA SER A 164 1.58 11.01 -12.18
C SER A 164 3.01 10.50 -12.30
N GLY A 165 3.22 9.35 -12.94
CA GLY A 165 4.53 8.70 -13.00
C GLY A 165 5.07 8.26 -11.63
N LEU A 166 4.24 8.27 -10.58
CA LEU A 166 4.66 7.87 -9.24
C LEU A 166 4.96 6.37 -9.15
N LEU A 167 4.22 5.55 -9.89
CA LEU A 167 4.47 4.11 -9.94
C LEU A 167 5.83 3.77 -10.57
N ASP A 168 6.27 4.53 -11.58
CA ASP A 168 7.59 4.32 -12.19
C ASP A 168 8.69 4.58 -11.17
N ARG A 169 8.59 5.69 -10.43
CA ARG A 169 9.55 6.02 -9.37
C ARG A 169 9.53 5.00 -8.24
N LEU A 170 8.35 4.52 -7.86
CA LEU A 170 8.20 3.49 -6.84
C LEU A 170 8.85 2.18 -7.28
N LEU A 171 8.63 1.78 -8.53
CA LEU A 171 9.21 0.57 -9.10
C LEU A 171 10.74 0.61 -9.10
N GLU A 172 11.35 1.75 -9.42
CA GLU A 172 12.81 1.90 -9.35
C GLU A 172 13.35 1.71 -7.92
N VAL A 173 12.62 2.12 -6.89
CA VAL A 173 13.00 1.86 -5.49
C VAL A 173 12.80 0.38 -5.13
N GLN A 174 11.71 -0.26 -5.60
CA GLN A 174 11.49 -1.69 -5.37
C GLN A 174 12.57 -2.56 -6.01
N LYS A 175 13.13 -2.14 -7.16
CA LYS A 175 14.24 -2.81 -7.87
C LYS A 175 15.58 -2.72 -7.14
N LEU A 176 15.70 -1.96 -6.06
CA LEU A 176 16.88 -2.02 -5.19
C LEU A 176 17.06 -3.42 -4.58
N ASP A 177 15.98 -4.17 -4.46
CA ASP A 177 16.03 -5.61 -4.23
C ASP A 177 16.39 -6.35 -5.53
N ASN A 178 17.69 -6.45 -5.80
CA ASN A 178 18.23 -7.02 -7.04
C ASN A 178 18.66 -8.49 -6.92
N ILE A 179 18.77 -9.03 -5.71
CA ILE A 179 19.21 -10.41 -5.48
C ILE A 179 18.18 -11.25 -4.73
N ASP A 180 17.00 -10.67 -4.49
CA ASP A 180 15.90 -11.25 -3.73
C ASP A 180 16.28 -11.57 -2.27
N ILE A 181 15.29 -11.93 -1.44
CA ILE A 181 15.54 -12.33 -0.06
C ILE A 181 16.43 -13.56 0.03
N GLU A 182 16.31 -14.49 -0.92
CA GLU A 182 17.18 -15.66 -1.02
C GLU A 182 18.67 -15.29 -1.08
N GLY A 183 19.03 -14.17 -1.71
CA GLY A 183 20.40 -13.66 -1.73
C GLY A 183 20.70 -12.75 -0.53
N ALA A 184 19.81 -11.81 -0.23
CA ALA A 184 20.04 -10.78 0.78
C ALA A 184 20.24 -11.35 2.20
N ILE A 185 19.65 -12.53 2.49
CA ILE A 185 19.81 -13.21 3.78
C ILE A 185 21.27 -13.60 4.06
N HIS A 186 22.08 -13.92 3.04
CA HIS A 186 23.50 -14.24 3.22
C HIS A 186 24.31 -13.03 3.66
N ALA A 187 24.08 -11.88 3.02
CA ALA A 187 24.71 -10.61 3.39
C ALA A 187 24.28 -10.16 4.81
N TYR A 188 23.03 -10.42 5.20
CA TYR A 188 22.57 -10.21 6.57
C TYR A 188 23.39 -10.99 7.60
N TYR A 189 23.60 -12.29 7.39
CA TYR A 189 24.38 -13.11 8.33
C TYR A 189 25.85 -12.67 8.43
N ASN A 190 26.45 -12.19 7.34
CA ASN A 190 27.77 -11.56 7.38
C ASN A 190 27.76 -10.31 8.27
N LEU A 191 26.74 -9.44 8.13
CA LEU A 191 26.64 -8.17 8.85
C LEU A 191 26.42 -8.35 10.35
N VAL A 192 25.66 -9.38 10.76
CA VAL A 192 25.43 -9.68 12.19
C VAL A 192 26.49 -10.61 12.80
N CYS A 193 27.51 -11.00 12.03
CA CYS A 193 28.59 -11.89 12.46
C CYS A 193 28.09 -13.23 13.01
N GLN A 194 27.07 -13.83 12.37
CA GLN A 194 26.50 -15.12 12.78
C GLN A 194 26.65 -16.19 11.69
N PRO A 195 26.69 -17.49 12.05
CA PRO A 195 26.73 -18.56 11.05
C PRO A 195 25.46 -18.57 10.20
N CYS A 196 25.63 -18.49 8.88
CA CYS A 196 24.52 -18.44 7.93
C CYS A 196 23.62 -19.70 8.05
N ILE A 197 22.35 -19.48 8.39
CA ILE A 197 21.37 -20.57 8.50
C ILE A 197 20.91 -21.01 7.10
N ALA A 198 20.72 -20.07 6.17
CA ALA A 198 20.33 -20.40 4.79
C ALA A 198 21.30 -21.39 4.12
N CYS A 199 22.62 -21.26 4.34
CA CYS A 199 23.60 -22.24 3.85
C CYS A 199 23.45 -23.64 4.47
N ARG A 200 22.93 -23.75 5.70
CA ARG A 200 22.69 -25.04 6.37
C ARG A 200 21.42 -25.70 5.83
N ASP A 201 20.37 -24.91 5.57
CA ASP A 201 19.08 -25.41 5.11
C ASP A 201 19.11 -25.89 3.65
N LEU A 202 20.02 -25.35 2.83
CA LEU A 202 20.13 -25.66 1.40
C LEU A 202 20.61 -27.09 1.04
N GLY A 203 20.86 -27.98 2.01
CA GLY A 203 20.88 -29.44 1.82
C GLY A 203 21.81 -30.05 0.76
N GLY A 204 22.73 -29.31 0.14
CA GLY A 204 23.65 -29.83 -0.87
C GLY A 204 24.64 -28.80 -1.46
N GLU A 205 25.76 -29.29 -1.99
CA GLU A 205 26.90 -28.49 -2.48
C GLU A 205 26.53 -27.48 -3.60
N LYS A 206 25.48 -27.75 -4.41
CA LYS A 206 25.14 -26.95 -5.61
C LYS A 206 24.50 -25.59 -5.31
N LEU A 207 23.61 -25.49 -4.32
CA LEU A 207 22.95 -24.22 -3.98
C LEU A 207 23.84 -23.35 -3.07
N SER A 208 24.64 -23.99 -2.21
CA SER A 208 25.71 -23.33 -1.46
C SER A 208 26.71 -22.62 -2.39
N ALA A 209 27.02 -23.22 -3.55
CA ALA A 209 27.88 -22.59 -4.55
C ALA A 209 27.27 -21.32 -5.20
N ARG A 210 25.94 -21.24 -5.34
CA ARG A 210 25.25 -20.09 -5.97
C ARG A 210 25.50 -18.79 -5.19
N TYR A 211 25.51 -18.87 -3.86
CA TYR A 211 25.63 -17.72 -2.97
C TYR A 211 26.99 -17.60 -2.28
N ALA A 212 27.94 -18.50 -2.59
CA ALA A 212 29.28 -18.49 -1.99
C ALA A 212 30.00 -17.14 -2.14
N TYR A 213 29.83 -16.46 -3.29
CA TYR A 213 30.44 -15.15 -3.53
C TYR A 213 29.97 -14.09 -2.52
N LEU A 214 28.73 -14.17 -2.02
CA LEU A 214 28.18 -13.24 -1.03
C LEU A 214 28.91 -13.33 0.31
N HIS A 215 29.46 -14.48 0.66
CA HIS A 215 30.27 -14.66 1.88
C HIS A 215 31.72 -14.22 1.73
N SER A 216 32.18 -13.98 0.49
CA SER A 216 33.51 -13.41 0.22
C SER A 216 33.52 -11.89 0.10
N MET A 217 32.36 -11.25 0.15
CA MET A 217 32.22 -9.80 0.03
C MET A 217 32.70 -9.06 1.27
N SER A 218 33.04 -7.79 1.09
CA SER A 218 33.36 -6.88 2.18
C SER A 218 32.14 -6.58 3.06
N SER A 219 32.39 -6.06 4.26
CA SER A 219 31.33 -5.60 5.17
C SER A 219 30.52 -4.45 4.56
N ASP A 220 31.16 -3.55 3.80
CA ASP A 220 30.49 -2.42 3.16
C ASP A 220 29.53 -2.88 2.05
N GLU A 221 29.94 -3.88 1.27
CA GLU A 221 29.08 -4.48 0.25
C GLU A 221 27.89 -5.22 0.88
N SER A 222 28.13 -6.00 1.95
CA SER A 222 27.06 -6.69 2.69
C SER A 222 26.07 -5.68 3.29
N LEU A 223 26.59 -4.60 3.88
CA LEU A 223 25.76 -3.50 4.42
C LEU A 223 24.91 -2.87 3.31
N LYS A 224 25.51 -2.60 2.14
CA LYS A 224 24.79 -2.02 1.01
C LYS A 224 23.65 -2.92 0.56
N ILE A 225 23.90 -4.21 0.37
CA ILE A 225 22.87 -5.20 -0.05
C ILE A 225 21.70 -5.20 0.95
N VAL A 226 21.99 -5.31 2.24
CA VAL A 226 20.95 -5.39 3.28
C VAL A 226 20.19 -4.07 3.37
N ARG A 227 20.88 -2.93 3.30
CA ARG A 227 20.24 -1.60 3.31
C ARG A 227 19.30 -1.43 2.11
N ASP A 228 19.79 -1.74 0.91
CA ASP A 228 19.05 -1.56 -0.34
C ASP A 228 17.84 -2.52 -0.37
N TYR A 229 17.97 -3.75 0.13
CA TYR A 229 16.86 -4.68 0.35
C TYR A 229 15.81 -4.13 1.32
N LEU A 230 16.21 -3.58 2.47
CA LEU A 230 15.25 -3.03 3.44
C LEU A 230 14.52 -1.78 2.91
N ILE A 231 15.19 -0.95 2.11
CA ILE A 231 14.56 0.17 1.39
C ILE A 231 13.51 -0.36 0.40
N ALA A 232 13.87 -1.36 -0.41
CA ALA A 232 12.94 -2.01 -1.32
C ALA A 232 11.76 -2.66 -0.57
N ALA A 233 12.00 -3.32 0.56
CA ALA A 233 10.97 -3.93 1.40
C ALA A 233 10.01 -2.89 1.98
N THR A 234 10.48 -1.69 2.35
CA THR A 234 9.61 -0.56 2.69
C THR A 234 8.78 -0.12 1.48
N ALA A 235 9.40 0.00 0.30
CA ALA A 235 8.69 0.36 -0.94
C ALA A 235 7.69 -0.70 -1.44
N LYS A 236 7.87 -1.97 -1.08
CA LYS A 236 6.94 -3.08 -1.38
C LYS A 236 5.75 -3.14 -0.42
N ASP A 237 5.76 -2.38 0.68
CA ASP A 237 4.74 -2.51 1.74
C ASP A 237 4.08 -1.17 2.12
N LEU A 238 4.37 -0.11 1.37
CA LEU A 238 3.74 1.20 1.52
C LEU A 238 2.36 1.27 0.83
N SER A 239 1.61 2.31 1.13
CA SER A 239 0.36 2.64 0.43
C SER A 239 0.48 3.95 -0.36
N LEU A 240 -0.09 3.97 -1.55
CA LEU A 240 -0.32 5.18 -2.35
C LEU A 240 -1.72 5.71 -2.06
N MET A 241 -1.82 6.95 -1.59
CA MET A 241 -3.09 7.67 -1.47
C MET A 241 -3.24 8.69 -2.59
N ILE A 242 -4.40 8.68 -3.24
CA ILE A 242 -4.80 9.67 -4.24
C ILE A 242 -6.14 10.26 -3.83
N SER A 243 -6.19 11.56 -3.59
CA SER A 243 -7.44 12.28 -3.33
C SER A 243 -7.87 13.01 -4.57
N PHE A 244 -9.18 13.06 -4.82
CA PHE A 244 -9.84 13.81 -5.88
C PHE A 244 -10.83 14.82 -5.31
N ARG A 245 -10.92 15.98 -5.96
CA ARG A 245 -12.02 16.93 -5.79
C ARG A 245 -12.49 17.42 -7.14
N THR A 246 -13.79 17.67 -7.26
CA THR A 246 -14.35 18.32 -8.44
C THR A 246 -13.83 19.75 -8.55
N ARG A 247 -13.62 20.20 -9.78
CA ARG A 247 -13.22 21.57 -10.09
C ARG A 247 -14.27 22.23 -10.96
N GLU A 248 -15.00 23.18 -10.38
CA GLU A 248 -16.03 23.96 -11.08
C GLU A 248 -15.43 25.14 -11.86
N ASP A 249 -14.40 25.79 -11.31
CA ASP A 249 -13.84 27.02 -11.87
C ASP A 249 -12.63 26.78 -12.79
N ARG A 250 -12.72 27.26 -14.03
CA ARG A 250 -11.67 27.07 -15.05
C ARG A 250 -10.52 28.08 -14.90
N ASP A 251 -10.76 29.21 -14.25
CA ASP A 251 -9.88 30.39 -14.37
C ASP A 251 -8.90 30.60 -13.21
N VAL A 252 -8.96 29.78 -12.15
CA VAL A 252 -8.04 29.87 -11.00
C VAL A 252 -6.91 28.86 -11.15
N GLU A 253 -5.66 29.29 -11.28
CA GLU A 253 -4.52 28.36 -11.25
C GLU A 253 -4.54 27.53 -9.95
N SER A 254 -4.40 26.22 -10.09
CA SER A 254 -4.36 25.30 -8.96
C SER A 254 -2.97 24.69 -8.86
N PRO A 255 -2.41 24.56 -7.63
CA PRO A 255 -1.14 23.90 -7.43
C PRO A 255 -1.23 22.37 -7.60
N TYR A 256 -2.44 21.83 -7.77
CA TYR A 256 -2.69 20.39 -7.89
C TYR A 256 -2.78 19.95 -9.35
N ASN A 257 -2.45 18.69 -9.59
CA ASN A 257 -2.58 18.09 -10.91
C ASN A 257 -4.05 17.97 -11.30
N GLY A 258 -4.35 18.22 -12.57
CA GLY A 258 -5.68 18.09 -13.14
C GLY A 258 -5.84 16.81 -13.95
N VAL A 259 -7.03 16.22 -13.90
CA VAL A 259 -7.46 15.12 -14.77
C VAL A 259 -8.85 15.41 -15.30
N PHE A 260 -9.04 15.15 -16.59
CA PHE A 260 -10.32 15.32 -17.27
C PHE A 260 -10.90 13.95 -17.59
N LEU A 261 -12.15 13.74 -17.20
CA LEU A 261 -12.88 12.50 -17.43
C LEU A 261 -13.84 12.70 -18.62
N ASP A 262 -13.39 12.31 -19.81
CA ASP A 262 -14.08 12.57 -21.08
C ASP A 262 -15.54 12.08 -21.09
N SER A 263 -15.78 10.90 -20.51
CA SER A 263 -17.09 10.23 -20.46
C SER A 263 -18.17 11.01 -19.70
N THR A 264 -17.78 11.90 -18.78
CA THR A 264 -18.71 12.70 -17.96
C THR A 264 -18.50 14.21 -18.17
N ASN A 265 -17.52 14.59 -18.99
CA ASN A 265 -17.09 15.99 -19.18
C ASN A 265 -16.75 16.69 -17.84
N GLN A 266 -16.27 15.94 -16.85
CA GLN A 266 -15.90 16.46 -15.54
C GLN A 266 -14.39 16.68 -15.42
N ARG A 267 -14.02 17.75 -14.70
CA ARG A 267 -12.63 18.03 -14.31
C ARG A 267 -12.45 17.77 -12.83
N PHE A 268 -11.38 17.03 -12.52
CA PHE A 268 -10.95 16.78 -11.16
C PHE A 268 -9.55 17.32 -10.95
N GLU A 269 -9.31 17.79 -9.75
CA GLU A 269 -7.96 17.98 -9.25
C GLU A 269 -7.63 16.83 -8.33
N TYR A 270 -6.37 16.40 -8.36
CA TYR A 270 -5.89 15.34 -7.51
C TYR A 270 -4.57 15.67 -6.82
N LYS A 271 -4.41 15.12 -5.62
CA LYS A 271 -3.16 15.10 -4.87
C LYS A 271 -2.78 13.66 -4.59
N GLU A 272 -1.49 13.41 -4.47
CA GLU A 272 -0.94 12.08 -4.31
C GLU A 272 0.05 12.07 -3.16
N SER A 273 0.11 10.97 -2.42
CA SER A 273 0.97 10.84 -1.26
C SER A 273 1.31 9.38 -1.02
N PHE A 274 2.56 9.10 -0.65
CA PHE A 274 2.92 7.80 -0.07
C PHE A 274 2.76 7.87 1.44
N ILE A 275 2.14 6.84 2.02
CA ILE A 275 2.02 6.62 3.46
C ILE A 275 2.68 5.28 3.83
N ASP A 276 2.88 5.03 5.12
CA ASP A 276 3.50 3.80 5.64
C ASP A 276 4.97 3.58 5.20
N LEU A 277 5.75 4.67 5.14
CA LEU A 277 7.17 4.67 4.79
C LEU A 277 8.11 4.29 5.95
N ASP A 278 7.61 3.58 6.95
CA ASP A 278 8.42 3.14 8.08
C ASP A 278 9.48 2.13 7.62
N MET A 279 10.73 2.36 8.02
CA MET A 279 11.85 1.48 7.67
C MET A 279 11.62 0.08 8.24
N LYS A 280 11.77 -0.95 7.41
CA LYS A 280 11.66 -2.33 7.89
C LYS A 280 12.81 -2.65 8.87
N PRO A 281 12.52 -3.23 10.05
CA PRO A 281 13.56 -3.58 11.01
C PRO A 281 14.52 -4.63 10.45
N LEU A 282 15.81 -4.45 10.66
CA LEU A 282 16.86 -5.40 10.26
C LEU A 282 16.59 -6.84 10.75
N LYS A 283 16.05 -6.99 11.96
CA LYS A 283 15.72 -8.29 12.55
C LYS A 283 14.64 -9.07 11.78
N LYS A 284 13.89 -8.42 10.88
CA LYS A 284 12.87 -9.10 10.07
C LYS A 284 13.46 -9.85 8.87
N MET A 285 14.76 -9.73 8.57
CA MET A 285 15.38 -10.44 7.45
C MET A 285 15.17 -11.96 7.52
N GLU A 286 15.36 -12.56 8.70
CA GLU A 286 15.10 -14.00 8.93
C GLU A 286 13.64 -14.35 8.69
N LEU A 287 12.71 -13.55 9.24
CA LEU A 287 11.27 -13.73 9.02
C LEU A 287 10.89 -13.62 7.54
N TYR A 288 11.48 -12.68 6.79
CA TYR A 288 11.21 -12.53 5.36
C TYR A 288 11.69 -13.74 4.57
N TYR A 289 12.87 -14.27 4.91
CA TYR A 289 13.40 -15.49 4.29
C TYR A 289 12.51 -16.70 4.59
N GLU A 290 12.16 -16.92 5.87
CA GLU A 290 11.28 -18.04 6.25
C GLU A 290 9.93 -18.00 5.53
N ARG A 291 9.32 -16.81 5.43
CA ARG A 291 8.04 -16.62 4.73
C ARG A 291 8.15 -16.90 3.25
N ASP A 292 9.21 -16.41 2.60
CA ASP A 292 9.44 -16.67 1.19
C ASP A 292 9.55 -18.17 0.91
N GLN A 293 10.34 -18.89 1.72
CA GLN A 293 10.47 -20.34 1.59
C GLN A 293 9.13 -21.06 1.80
N GLN A 294 8.29 -20.61 2.75
CA GLN A 294 6.93 -21.15 2.91
C GLN A 294 6.06 -20.91 1.68
N ILE A 295 6.08 -19.71 1.11
CA ILE A 295 5.29 -19.34 -0.08
C ILE A 295 5.71 -20.21 -1.28
N VAL A 296 7.01 -20.29 -1.56
CA VAL A 296 7.54 -21.06 -2.70
C VAL A 296 7.22 -22.55 -2.54
N ASN A 297 7.39 -23.09 -1.33
CA ASN A 297 7.08 -24.50 -1.04
C ASN A 297 5.58 -24.81 -1.19
N CYS A 298 4.70 -23.95 -0.66
CA CYS A 298 3.26 -24.11 -0.82
C CYS A 298 2.85 -24.06 -2.30
N TYR A 299 3.34 -23.08 -3.06
CA TYR A 299 2.97 -22.92 -4.46
C TYR A 299 3.48 -24.06 -5.34
N SER A 300 4.67 -24.60 -5.03
CA SER A 300 5.24 -25.75 -5.77
C SER A 300 4.49 -27.07 -5.53
N GLN A 301 3.61 -27.12 -4.53
CA GLN A 301 2.80 -28.30 -4.18
C GLN A 301 1.36 -28.22 -4.70
N MET A 302 0.94 -27.09 -5.27
CA MET A 302 -0.38 -26.90 -5.88
C MET A 302 -0.42 -27.43 -7.31
#